data_AF-A0A2U9IDZ3-F1
#
_entry.id   AF-A0A2U9IDZ3-F1
#
_cell.length_a   1.000
_cell.length_b   1.000
_cell.length_c   1.000
_cell.angle_alpha   90.00
_cell.angle_beta   90.00
_cell.angle_gamma   90.00
#
_symmetry.space_group_name_H-M   'P 1'
#
loop_
_entity.id
_entity.type
_entity.pdbx_description
1 polymer ?
#
loop_
_entity_poly.entity_id
_entity_poly.type
_entity_poly.pdbx_seq_one_letter_code
_entity_poly.pdbx_strand_id
1 'polypeptide(L)'
;MRALSDFLAFIIILLIIVGAVIPLFLYLNSIYPQSSNIDYSKLISNEVNGGTVLIYYNASPTKPEIEILKPNSNYTLISVFIQTSVYVNISKNIYGNSKALPLPLIYNFTMPNTIGKMPIYEMPILLEIRAFNTTNFIYMLPNETGIAS
;
A
#
# COMPACT_ATOMS: atom_id res chain seq x y z
N MET A 1 53.75 -16.01 35.00
CA MET A 1 52.92 -16.75 34.02
C MET A 1 51.43 -16.37 34.06
N ARG A 2 50.83 -16.04 35.22
CA ARG A 2 49.41 -15.62 35.31
C ARG A 2 49.07 -14.36 34.52
N ALA A 3 49.84 -13.28 34.67
CA ALA A 3 49.61 -12.03 33.94
C ALA A 3 49.65 -12.17 32.40
N LEU A 4 50.48 -13.10 31.88
CA LEU A 4 50.54 -13.38 30.44
C LEU A 4 49.30 -14.18 29.98
N SER A 5 48.81 -15.10 30.82
CA SER A 5 47.56 -15.84 30.58
C SER A 5 46.34 -14.92 30.60
N ASP A 6 46.27 -14.00 31.55
CA ASP A 6 45.16 -13.04 31.67
C ASP A 6 45.15 -12.06 30.49
N PHE A 7 46.33 -11.63 30.04
CA PHE A 7 46.48 -10.80 28.84
C PHE A 7 46.04 -11.51 27.56
N LEU A 8 46.42 -12.80 27.39
CA LEU A 8 45.98 -13.61 26.26
C LEU A 8 44.47 -13.84 26.26
N ALA A 9 43.88 -14.11 27.43
CA ALA A 9 42.43 -14.27 27.56
C ALA A 9 41.67 -12.98 27.20
N PHE A 10 42.18 -11.82 27.61
CA PHE A 10 41.59 -10.53 27.27
C PHE A 10 41.61 -10.26 25.76
N ILE A 11 42.72 -10.55 25.08
CA ILE A 11 42.84 -10.37 23.62
C ILE A 11 41.86 -11.29 22.87
N ILE A 12 41.72 -12.54 23.30
CA ILE A 12 40.80 -13.50 22.67
C ILE A 12 39.35 -13.03 22.82
N ILE A 13 38.95 -12.57 24.00
CA ILE A 13 37.61 -12.04 24.25
C ILE A 13 37.36 -10.79 23.40
N LEU A 14 38.34 -9.88 23.29
CA LEU A 14 38.23 -8.70 22.46
C LEU A 14 38.01 -9.07 20.98
N LEU A 15 38.75 -10.04 20.45
CA LEU A 15 38.60 -10.52 19.07
C LEU A 15 37.22 -11.13 18.82
N ILE A 16 36.66 -11.88 19.78
CA ILE A 16 35.31 -12.44 19.68
C ILE A 16 34.26 -11.32 19.66
N ILE A 17 34.40 -10.32 20.54
CA ILE A 17 33.48 -9.17 20.58
C ILE A 17 33.54 -8.41 19.25
N VAL A 18 34.73 -8.08 18.76
CA VAL A 18 34.91 -7.37 17.48
C VAL A 18 34.36 -8.20 16.32
N GLY A 19 34.63 -9.51 16.30
CA GLY A 19 34.17 -10.45 15.29
C GLY A 19 32.65 -10.67 15.29
N ALA A 20 31.95 -10.45 16.40
CA ALA A 20 30.49 -10.55 16.48
C ALA A 20 29.79 -9.20 16.25
N VAL A 21 30.31 -8.12 16.84
CA VAL A 21 29.67 -6.79 16.82
C VAL A 21 29.75 -6.15 15.44
N ILE A 22 30.88 -6.25 14.73
CA ILE A 22 31.02 -5.63 13.40
C ILE A 22 30.07 -6.26 12.37
N PRO A 23 30.01 -7.60 12.21
CA PRO A 23 29.07 -8.21 11.27
C PRO A 23 27.61 -7.96 11.63
N LEU A 24 27.27 -7.95 12.93
CA LEU A 24 25.92 -7.63 13.39
C LEU A 24 25.53 -6.19 13.01
N PHE A 25 26.44 -5.22 13.19
CA PHE A 25 26.22 -3.83 12.80
C PHE A 25 26.02 -3.67 11.29
N LEU A 26 26.82 -4.37 10.47
CA LEU A 26 26.69 -4.35 9.02
C LEU A 26 25.36 -5.00 8.55
N TYR A 27 24.95 -6.09 9.19
CA TYR A 27 23.67 -6.76 8.91
C TYR A 27 22.47 -5.89 9.30
N LEU A 28 22.51 -5.24 10.46
CA LEU A 28 21.43 -4.33 10.87
C LEU A 28 21.31 -3.11 9.94
N ASN A 29 22.42 -2.62 9.39
CA ASN A 29 22.40 -1.54 8.40
C ASN A 29 21.90 -1.99 7.02
N SER A 30 22.04 -3.26 6.65
CA SER A 30 21.49 -3.77 5.39
C SER A 30 19.98 -4.08 5.47
N ILE A 31 19.41 -4.16 6.68
CA ILE A 31 17.97 -4.35 6.90
C ILE A 31 17.19 -3.02 6.82
N TYR A 32 17.85 -1.87 6.87
CA TYR A 32 17.15 -0.60 6.62
C TYR A 32 16.58 -0.62 5.20
N PRO A 33 15.25 -0.43 5.02
CA PRO A 33 14.70 -0.31 3.69
C PRO A 33 15.40 0.88 3.03
N GLN A 34 16.08 0.64 1.91
CA GLN A 34 16.62 1.73 1.11
C GLN A 34 15.48 2.71 0.87
N SER A 35 15.60 3.92 1.44
CA SER A 35 14.64 4.97 1.18
C SER A 35 14.64 5.16 -0.33
N SER A 36 13.54 4.81 -0.99
CA SER A 36 13.37 5.14 -2.39
C SER A 36 13.65 6.63 -2.52
N ASN A 37 14.55 7.02 -3.44
CA ASN A 37 14.83 8.43 -3.68
C ASN A 37 13.51 9.15 -3.93
N ILE A 38 13.13 10.00 -2.97
CA ILE A 38 11.86 10.70 -3.00
C ILE A 38 11.98 11.77 -4.07
N ASP A 39 11.18 11.67 -5.14
CA ASP A 39 11.12 12.70 -6.16
C ASP A 39 10.32 13.90 -5.64
N TYR A 40 11.03 14.82 -5.00
CA TYR A 40 10.45 16.03 -4.41
C TYR A 40 9.75 16.92 -5.45
N SER A 41 10.15 16.87 -6.72
CA SER A 41 9.51 17.65 -7.78
C SER A 41 8.07 17.19 -8.02
N LYS A 42 7.83 15.86 -7.98
CA LYS A 42 6.50 15.27 -8.08
C LYS A 42 5.67 15.57 -6.84
N LEU A 43 6.24 15.45 -5.64
CA LEU A 43 5.55 15.79 -4.38
C LEU A 43 5.04 17.24 -4.38
N ILE A 44 5.90 18.19 -4.72
CA ILE A 44 5.53 19.61 -4.78
C ILE A 44 4.46 19.83 -5.85
N SER A 45 4.55 19.17 -7.01
CA SER A 45 3.51 19.27 -8.05
C SER A 45 2.15 18.70 -7.62
N ASN A 46 2.13 17.69 -6.74
CA ASN A 46 0.89 17.15 -6.17
C ASN A 46 0.26 18.10 -5.17
N GLU A 47 1.05 18.70 -4.28
CA GLU A 47 0.51 19.65 -3.30
C GLU A 47 0.02 20.94 -3.98
N VAL A 48 0.73 21.41 -5.00
CA VAL A 48 0.36 22.66 -5.71
C VAL A 48 -0.87 22.50 -6.63
N ASN A 49 -1.13 21.31 -7.20
CA ASN A 49 -2.31 21.04 -8.04
C ASN A 49 -3.52 20.46 -7.29
N GLY A 50 -3.53 20.54 -5.95
CA GLY A 50 -4.65 20.03 -5.15
C GLY A 50 -4.78 18.52 -5.25
N GLY A 51 -3.66 17.82 -5.03
CA GLY A 51 -3.43 16.37 -5.09
C GLY A 51 -4.37 15.58 -4.22
N THR A 52 -5.61 15.49 -4.67
CA THR A 52 -6.64 14.65 -4.09
C THR A 52 -7.38 13.96 -5.21
N VAL A 53 -7.81 12.74 -4.93
CA VAL A 53 -8.74 11.98 -5.76
C VAL A 53 -10.04 11.83 -4.97
N LEU A 54 -11.15 12.15 -5.63
CA LEU A 54 -12.49 11.94 -5.08
C LEU A 54 -13.08 10.69 -5.73
N ILE A 55 -13.48 9.75 -4.89
CA ILE A 55 -13.93 8.42 -5.30
C ILE A 55 -15.32 8.21 -4.70
N TYR A 56 -16.28 7.80 -5.51
CA TYR A 56 -17.62 7.47 -5.06
C TYR A 56 -17.88 5.98 -5.29
N TYR A 57 -18.35 5.30 -4.25
CA TYR A 57 -18.78 3.92 -4.38
C TYR A 57 -20.28 3.87 -4.70
N ASN A 58 -20.61 3.70 -5.98
CA ASN A 58 -21.98 3.53 -6.44
C ASN A 58 -22.42 2.07 -6.22
N ALA A 59 -23.18 1.84 -5.15
CA ALA A 59 -23.64 0.53 -4.77
C ALA A 59 -25.02 0.23 -5.38
N SER A 60 -25.10 0.22 -6.71
CA SER A 60 -26.32 -0.11 -7.44
C SER A 60 -26.53 -1.64 -7.51
N PRO A 61 -27.75 -2.15 -7.28
CA PRO A 61 -28.05 -3.59 -7.36
C PRO A 61 -27.80 -4.22 -8.73
N THR A 62 -27.87 -3.43 -9.81
CA THR A 62 -27.75 -3.93 -11.19
C THR A 62 -26.36 -3.74 -11.78
N LYS A 63 -25.61 -2.75 -11.28
CA LYS A 63 -24.31 -2.34 -11.80
C LYS A 63 -23.52 -1.56 -10.73
N PRO A 64 -22.90 -2.23 -9.74
CA PRO A 64 -22.06 -1.57 -8.77
C PRO A 64 -20.77 -1.07 -9.43
N GLU A 65 -20.36 0.14 -9.11
CA GLU A 65 -19.21 0.80 -9.72
C GLU A 65 -18.44 1.66 -8.71
N ILE A 66 -17.14 1.81 -8.95
CA ILE A 66 -16.32 2.83 -8.30
C ILE A 66 -16.17 3.98 -9.29
N GLU A 67 -16.80 5.10 -9.00
CA GLU A 67 -16.80 6.28 -9.83
C GLU A 67 -15.71 7.26 -9.37
N ILE A 68 -14.94 7.79 -10.32
CA ILE A 68 -13.89 8.76 -10.03
C ILE A 68 -14.41 10.15 -10.36
N LEU A 69 -14.82 10.89 -9.31
CA LEU A 69 -15.42 12.22 -9.44
C LEU A 69 -14.37 13.29 -9.74
N LYS A 70 -13.15 13.13 -9.20
CA LYS A 70 -12.00 14.00 -9.49
C LYS A 70 -10.81 13.13 -9.88
N PRO A 71 -10.57 12.91 -11.18
CA PRO A 71 -9.53 12.01 -11.65
C PRO A 71 -8.13 12.55 -11.39
N ASN A 72 -7.20 11.66 -11.06
CA ASN A 72 -5.79 12.01 -10.88
C ASN A 72 -4.89 10.83 -11.28
N SER A 73 -4.08 11.01 -12.31
CA SER A 73 -3.16 9.99 -12.85
C SER A 73 -2.05 9.58 -11.89
N ASN A 74 -1.83 10.36 -10.85
CA ASN A 74 -0.80 10.12 -9.85
C ASN A 74 -1.22 9.10 -8.79
N TYR A 75 -2.51 8.77 -8.73
CA TYR A 75 -3.06 7.74 -7.86
C TYR A 75 -3.39 6.51 -8.69
N THR A 76 -2.98 5.34 -8.21
CA THR A 76 -3.25 4.06 -8.85
C THR A 76 -4.09 3.20 -7.91
N LEU A 77 -5.22 2.69 -8.38
CA LEU A 77 -5.96 1.65 -7.68
C LEU A 77 -5.20 0.34 -7.82
N ILE A 78 -4.68 -0.18 -6.71
CA ILE A 78 -3.90 -1.42 -6.68
C ILE A 78 -4.82 -2.60 -6.45
N SER A 79 -5.63 -2.51 -5.40
CA SER A 79 -6.52 -3.60 -5.00
C SER A 79 -7.86 -3.08 -4.50
N VAL A 80 -8.87 -3.93 -4.62
CA VAL A 80 -10.18 -3.72 -4.00
C VAL A 80 -10.50 -4.95 -3.17
N PHE A 81 -10.88 -4.72 -1.93
CA PHE A 81 -11.33 -5.74 -1.00
C PHE A 81 -12.77 -5.48 -0.62
N ILE A 82 -13.52 -6.55 -0.41
CA ILE A 82 -14.85 -6.48 0.20
C ILE A 82 -14.73 -6.91 1.65
N GLN A 83 -15.39 -6.14 2.52
CA GLN A 83 -15.50 -6.49 3.92
C GLN A 83 -16.70 -7.42 4.14
N THR A 84 -16.40 -8.69 4.42
CA THR A 84 -17.37 -9.67 4.94
C THR A 84 -17.04 -9.96 6.41
N SER A 85 -17.02 -11.24 6.84
CA SER A 85 -16.35 -11.64 8.08
C SER A 85 -14.82 -11.54 7.98
N VAL A 86 -14.29 -11.61 6.75
CA VAL A 86 -12.89 -11.39 6.39
C VAL A 86 -12.81 -10.49 5.15
N TYR A 87 -11.67 -9.82 4.97
CA TYR A 87 -11.41 -9.07 3.75
C TYR A 87 -11.14 -10.04 2.58
N VAL A 88 -12.01 -10.00 1.58
CA VAL A 88 -11.86 -10.81 0.36
C VAL A 88 -11.33 -9.91 -0.75
N ASN A 89 -10.19 -10.27 -1.34
CA ASN A 89 -9.62 -9.55 -2.49
C ASN A 89 -10.41 -9.87 -3.76
N ILE A 90 -10.89 -8.83 -4.43
CA ILE A 90 -11.74 -8.96 -5.62
C ILE A 90 -11.13 -8.25 -6.84
N SER A 91 -9.88 -7.82 -6.75
CA SER A 91 -9.19 -7.00 -7.75
C SER A 91 -9.21 -7.61 -9.16
N LYS A 92 -9.23 -8.95 -9.26
CA LYS A 92 -9.31 -9.67 -10.54
C LYS A 92 -10.64 -9.50 -11.27
N ASN A 93 -11.68 -9.09 -10.55
CA ASN A 93 -13.02 -8.88 -11.09
C ASN A 93 -13.36 -7.39 -11.25
N ILE A 94 -12.40 -6.51 -10.97
CA ILE A 94 -12.54 -5.07 -11.14
C ILE A 94 -11.94 -4.67 -12.48
N TYR A 95 -12.70 -3.94 -13.29
CA TYR A 95 -12.25 -3.51 -14.61
C TYR A 95 -12.43 -2.01 -14.80
N GLY A 96 -11.39 -1.33 -15.25
CA GLY A 96 -11.44 0.06 -15.70
C GLY A 96 -11.03 0.12 -17.16
N ASN A 97 -11.87 0.71 -18.02
CA ASN A 97 -11.62 0.79 -19.47
C ASN A 97 -11.21 -0.58 -20.10
N SER A 98 -11.95 -1.63 -19.74
CA SER A 98 -11.72 -3.03 -20.18
C SER A 98 -10.38 -3.65 -19.77
N LYS A 99 -9.65 -3.05 -18.83
CA LYS A 99 -8.41 -3.59 -18.26
C LYS A 99 -8.62 -3.94 -16.78
N ALA A 100 -7.90 -4.94 -16.28
CA ALA A 100 -7.89 -5.31 -14.87
C ALA A 100 -6.92 -4.43 -14.07
N LEU A 101 -7.11 -4.37 -12.75
CA LEU A 101 -6.18 -3.70 -11.83
C LEU A 101 -4.78 -4.33 -11.85
N PRO A 102 -3.71 -3.56 -11.54
CA PRO A 102 -3.70 -2.16 -11.09
C PRO A 102 -3.88 -1.15 -12.24
N LEU A 103 -4.59 -0.06 -11.97
CA LEU A 103 -4.90 0.98 -12.97
C LEU A 103 -4.94 2.39 -12.36
N PRO A 104 -4.60 3.44 -13.13
CA PRO A 104 -4.68 4.82 -12.65
C PRO A 104 -6.12 5.24 -12.35
N LEU A 105 -6.32 6.05 -11.31
CA LEU A 105 -7.61 6.62 -10.90
C LEU A 105 -8.03 7.78 -11.83
N ILE A 106 -8.18 7.46 -13.11
CA ILE A 106 -8.71 8.35 -14.17
C ILE A 106 -9.88 7.72 -14.92
N TYR A 107 -10.25 6.49 -14.55
CA TYR A 107 -11.34 5.72 -15.14
C TYR A 107 -12.34 5.34 -14.04
N ASN A 108 -13.60 5.20 -14.39
CA ASN A 108 -14.55 4.49 -13.55
C ASN A 108 -14.27 2.98 -13.61
N PHE A 109 -14.52 2.29 -12.51
CA PHE A 109 -14.27 0.86 -12.39
C PHE A 109 -15.59 0.11 -12.20
N THR A 110 -15.83 -0.87 -13.06
CA THR A 110 -16.95 -1.79 -12.92
C THR A 110 -16.64 -2.84 -11.87
N MET A 111 -17.63 -3.12 -11.03
CA MET A 111 -17.58 -4.19 -10.03
C MET A 111 -18.52 -5.33 -10.43
N PRO A 112 -18.27 -6.57 -9.99
CA PRO A 112 -19.24 -7.65 -10.19
C PRO A 112 -20.53 -7.39 -9.38
N ASN A 113 -21.67 -7.93 -9.80
CA ASN A 113 -22.91 -7.79 -9.01
C ASN A 113 -22.88 -8.64 -7.73
N THR A 114 -22.18 -9.77 -7.78
CA THR A 114 -22.07 -10.72 -6.67
C THR A 114 -20.66 -11.31 -6.58
N ILE A 115 -20.28 -11.72 -5.38
CA ILE A 115 -19.17 -12.65 -5.17
C ILE A 115 -19.70 -13.88 -4.48
N GLY A 116 -19.59 -15.03 -5.16
CA GLY A 116 -20.30 -16.23 -4.75
C GLY A 116 -21.82 -16.01 -4.76
N LYS A 117 -22.44 -16.03 -3.57
CA LYS A 117 -23.89 -15.83 -3.39
C LYS A 117 -24.25 -14.48 -2.77
N MET A 118 -23.24 -13.65 -2.51
CA MET A 118 -23.40 -12.41 -1.74
C MET A 118 -23.50 -11.20 -2.67
N PRO A 119 -24.51 -10.32 -2.47
CA PRO A 119 -24.64 -9.08 -3.23
C PRO A 119 -23.58 -8.06 -2.80
N ILE A 120 -22.82 -7.53 -3.75
CA ILE A 120 -21.74 -6.57 -3.44
C ILE A 120 -22.30 -5.22 -3.02
N TYR A 121 -23.44 -4.81 -3.58
CA TYR A 121 -24.06 -3.51 -3.32
C TYR A 121 -24.49 -3.29 -1.86
N GLU A 122 -24.51 -4.34 -1.04
CA GLU A 122 -24.80 -4.22 0.40
C GLU A 122 -23.52 -4.19 1.26
N MET A 123 -22.36 -4.40 0.63
CA MET A 123 -21.12 -4.64 1.33
C MET A 123 -20.21 -3.42 1.32
N PRO A 124 -19.56 -3.11 2.46
CA PRO A 124 -18.48 -2.14 2.49
C PRO A 124 -17.27 -2.63 1.68
N ILE A 125 -16.52 -1.68 1.15
CA ILE A 125 -15.31 -1.95 0.40
C ILE A 125 -14.11 -1.23 1.01
N LEU A 126 -12.94 -1.83 0.83
CA LEU A 126 -11.65 -1.26 1.18
C LEU A 126 -10.82 -1.15 -0.10
N LEU A 127 -10.47 0.07 -0.48
CA LEU A 127 -9.60 0.34 -1.61
C LEU A 127 -8.16 0.45 -1.14
N GLU A 128 -7.24 -0.21 -1.84
CA GLU A 128 -5.81 0.01 -1.72
C GLU A 128 -5.36 0.91 -2.87
N ILE A 129 -4.98 2.15 -2.53
CA ILE A 129 -4.59 3.17 -3.49
C ILE A 129 -3.14 3.51 -3.25
N ARG A 130 -2.34 3.49 -4.32
CA ARG A 130 -0.95 3.93 -4.28
C ARG A 130 -0.83 5.35 -4.83
N ALA A 131 -0.21 6.22 -4.04
CA ALA A 131 0.15 7.58 -4.41
C ALA A 131 1.68 7.72 -4.30
N PHE A 132 2.38 7.61 -5.43
CA PHE A 132 3.86 7.60 -5.50
C PHE A 132 4.54 6.60 -4.56
N ASN A 133 4.84 7.03 -3.33
CA ASN A 133 5.58 6.30 -2.30
C ASN A 133 4.72 5.90 -1.10
N THR A 134 3.46 6.31 -1.05
CA THR A 134 2.53 5.93 0.02
C THR A 134 1.44 5.01 -0.52
N THR A 135 0.98 4.11 0.34
CA THR A 135 -0.21 3.31 0.11
C THR A 135 -1.26 3.78 1.10
N ASN A 136 -2.37 4.28 0.58
CA ASN A 136 -3.53 4.70 1.32
C ASN A 136 -4.62 3.64 1.23
N PHE A 137 -5.28 3.37 2.35
CA PHE A 137 -6.44 2.50 2.40
C PHE A 137 -7.69 3.33 2.65
N ILE A 138 -8.69 3.20 1.78
CA ILE A 138 -9.97 3.91 1.94
C ILE A 138 -11.07 2.89 2.15
N TYR A 139 -11.66 2.93 3.33
CA TYR A 139 -12.88 2.17 3.64
C TYR A 139 -14.09 3.01 3.22
N MET A 140 -15.03 2.39 2.50
CA MET A 140 -16.26 3.05 2.04
C MET A 140 -17.46 2.13 2.23
N LEU A 141 -18.53 2.68 2.78
CA LEU A 141 -19.85 2.09 2.81
C LEU A 141 -20.55 2.23 1.46
N PRO A 142 -21.58 1.41 1.18
CA PRO A 142 -22.44 1.59 0.01
C PRO A 142 -22.93 3.04 -0.16
N ASN A 143 -22.73 3.61 -1.35
CA ASN A 143 -23.12 5.00 -1.69
C ASN A 143 -22.37 6.07 -0.89
N GLU A 144 -21.12 5.81 -0.52
CA GLU A 144 -20.25 6.77 0.16
C GLU A 144 -19.20 7.38 -0.78
N THR A 145 -18.78 8.60 -0.48
CA THR A 145 -17.64 9.27 -1.14
C THR A 145 -16.40 9.19 -0.26
N GLY A 146 -15.34 8.61 -0.78
CA GLY A 146 -14.01 8.61 -0.19
C GLY A 146 -13.09 9.68 -0.80
N ILE A 147 -12.13 10.14 0.00
CA ILE A 147 -11.10 11.09 -0.42
C ILE A 147 -9.74 10.47 -0.15
N ALA A 148 -8.87 10.44 -1.17
CA ALA A 148 -7.44 10.17 -0.98
C ALA A 148 -6.66 11.46 -1.23
N SER A 149 -5.76 11.78 -0.30
CA SER A 149 -4.74 12.83 -0.39
C SER A 149 -3.37 12.22 -0.15
#